data_AF-A0A2D8BQH9-F1
#
_entry.id   AF-A0A2D8BQH9-F1
#
_cell.length_a   1.000
_cell.length_b   1.000
_cell.length_c   1.000
_cell.angle_alpha   90.00
_cell.angle_beta   90.00
_cell.angle_gamma   90.00
#
_symmetry.space_group_name_H-M   'P 1'
#
loop_
_entity.id
_entity.type
_entity.pdbx_description
1 polymer ?
#
loop_
_entity_poly.entity_id
_entity_poly.type
_entity_poly.pdbx_seq_one_letter_code
_entity_poly.pdbx_strand_id
1 'polypeptide(L)'
;MAGQKMIVNSSVAEHMHVNRFAEVLQTPTYYKGEIKKGDTIIVHHNVFRIYYDMKGRPRKSPNYFKGDVYIIDPYQFYLYHDGENWYSVDDYCFVKPTEMEHKYLHEEGLEENTGYVTYSNKNLESIGIKKGSKVNFRKDSEYEFEINDEKMYRMSTRDICTILN
;
A
#
# COMPACT_ATOMS: atom_id res chain seq x y z
N MET A 1 -3.14 37.00 31.53
CA MET A 1 -3.01 36.65 30.10
C MET A 1 -3.20 35.14 30.01
N ALA A 2 -4.38 34.72 29.54
CA ALA A 2 -4.94 33.40 29.82
C ALA A 2 -4.57 32.35 28.76
N GLY A 3 -3.93 31.26 29.21
CA GLY A 3 -4.36 29.88 28.97
C GLY A 3 -4.72 29.47 27.54
N GLN A 4 -3.85 29.66 26.55
CA GLN A 4 -3.94 28.85 25.33
C GLN A 4 -3.48 27.42 25.66
N LYS A 5 -4.46 26.55 25.92
CA LYS A 5 -4.28 25.10 26.00
C LYS A 5 -3.85 24.63 24.61
N MET A 6 -2.54 24.43 24.41
CA MET A 6 -1.99 23.80 23.22
C MET A 6 -2.45 22.34 23.22
N ILE A 7 -3.60 22.07 22.61
CA ILE A 7 -4.05 20.72 22.32
C ILE A 7 -3.24 20.26 21.11
N VAL A 8 -2.05 19.72 21.35
CA VAL A 8 -1.37 18.89 20.37
C VAL A 8 -2.20 17.62 20.25
N ASN A 9 -3.11 17.61 19.28
CA ASN A 9 -3.89 16.43 18.94
C ASN A 9 -2.95 15.50 18.16
N SER A 10 -2.14 14.73 18.89
CA SER A 10 -1.22 13.71 18.37
C SER A 10 -1.95 12.64 17.54
N SER A 11 -3.28 12.59 17.58
CA SER A 11 -4.14 11.69 16.80
C SER A 11 -4.18 12.00 15.30
N VAL A 12 -3.91 13.24 14.88
CA VAL A 12 -3.85 13.58 13.44
C VAL A 12 -2.58 13.00 12.79
N ALA A 13 -1.65 12.49 13.62
CA ALA A 13 -0.35 11.98 13.26
C ALA A 13 -0.15 10.50 13.62
N GLU A 14 -1.20 9.71 13.87
CA GLU A 14 -1.11 8.25 13.69
C GLU A 14 -1.02 7.97 12.19
N HIS A 15 0.18 8.24 11.65
CA HIS A 15 0.65 7.95 10.30
C HIS A 15 0.82 6.45 10.07
N MET A 16 0.50 5.62 11.06
CA MET A 16 0.65 4.18 10.97
C MET A 16 -0.68 3.54 10.56
N HIS A 17 -0.71 3.11 9.30
CA HIS A 17 -1.29 1.81 8.92
C HIS A 17 -2.80 1.66 8.81
N VAL A 18 -3.61 2.72 8.91
CA VAL A 18 -5.01 2.57 8.47
C VAL A 18 -5.07 2.59 6.95
N ASN A 19 -5.26 1.42 6.34
CA ASN A 19 -5.58 1.31 4.92
C ASN A 19 -6.76 2.21 4.57
N ARG A 20 -6.58 3.00 3.52
CA ARG A 20 -7.59 3.91 3.01
C ARG A 20 -8.24 3.28 1.80
N PHE A 21 -9.44 2.74 1.99
CA PHE A 21 -10.26 2.21 0.92
C PHE A 21 -11.04 3.33 0.24
N ALA A 22 -11.21 3.23 -1.07
CA ALA A 22 -12.06 4.12 -1.85
C ALA A 22 -12.83 3.33 -2.90
N GLU A 23 -14.05 3.77 -3.24
CA GLU A 23 -14.81 3.22 -4.37
C GLU A 23 -14.51 4.03 -5.63
N VAL A 24 -14.30 3.35 -6.76
CA VAL A 24 -14.09 3.98 -8.05
C VAL A 24 -15.42 4.50 -8.59
N LEU A 25 -15.61 5.82 -8.59
CA LEU A 25 -16.82 6.44 -9.13
C LEU A 25 -16.81 6.49 -10.66
N GLN A 26 -15.64 6.73 -11.26
CA GLN A 26 -15.45 6.85 -12.71
C GLN A 26 -13.97 6.75 -13.08
N THR A 27 -13.67 6.19 -14.25
CA THR A 27 -12.33 6.20 -14.87
C THR A 27 -12.26 7.21 -16.03
N PRO A 28 -11.06 7.74 -16.36
CA PRO A 28 -10.90 8.64 -17.51
C PRO A 28 -11.31 7.97 -18.83
N THR A 29 -11.85 8.72 -19.79
CA THR A 29 -12.34 8.17 -21.08
C THR A 29 -11.26 7.44 -21.89
N TYR A 30 -9.99 7.80 -21.72
CA TYR A 30 -8.85 7.17 -22.40
C TYR A 30 -8.23 6.01 -21.61
N TYR A 31 -8.74 5.70 -20.40
CA TYR A 31 -8.25 4.61 -19.58
C TYR A 31 -8.65 3.27 -20.19
N LYS A 32 -7.66 2.37 -20.34
CA LYS A 32 -7.83 1.03 -20.93
C LYS A 32 -7.40 -0.09 -19.97
N GLY A 33 -7.19 0.23 -18.70
CA GLY A 33 -6.85 -0.77 -17.68
C GLY A 33 -8.07 -1.53 -17.20
N GLU A 34 -7.84 -2.43 -16.24
CA GLU A 34 -8.84 -3.40 -15.77
C GLU A 34 -9.80 -2.81 -14.73
N ILE A 35 -9.43 -1.67 -14.11
CA ILE A 35 -10.22 -1.02 -13.06
C ILE A 35 -11.49 -0.39 -13.67
N LYS A 36 -12.64 -0.65 -13.07
CA LYS A 36 -13.95 -0.15 -13.51
C LYS A 36 -14.68 0.58 -12.39
N LYS A 37 -15.76 1.26 -12.76
CA LYS A 37 -16.67 1.88 -11.79
C LYS A 37 -17.21 0.82 -10.82
N GLY A 38 -17.20 1.12 -9.53
CA GLY A 38 -17.64 0.25 -8.43
C GLY A 38 -16.53 -0.58 -7.80
N ASP A 39 -15.33 -0.65 -8.41
CA ASP A 39 -14.20 -1.35 -7.80
C ASP A 39 -13.74 -0.63 -6.52
N THR A 40 -13.20 -1.40 -5.58
CA THR A 40 -12.58 -0.84 -4.37
C THR A 40 -11.07 -0.72 -4.58
N ILE A 41 -10.47 0.40 -4.22
CA ILE A 41 -9.02 0.63 -4.32
C ILE A 41 -8.42 0.98 -2.96
N ILE A 42 -7.15 0.63 -2.76
CA ILE A 42 -6.36 1.09 -1.62
C ILE A 42 -5.50 2.26 -2.05
N VAL A 43 -5.74 3.42 -1.45
CA VAL A 43 -5.08 4.68 -1.80
C VAL A 43 -3.93 5.04 -0.87
N HIS A 44 -3.02 5.87 -1.36
CA HIS A 44 -1.95 6.45 -0.58
C HIS A 44 -2.48 7.30 0.57
N HIS A 45 -1.74 7.34 1.68
CA HIS A 45 -2.16 8.00 2.91
C HIS A 45 -2.43 9.51 2.74
N ASN A 46 -1.81 10.16 1.74
CA ASN A 46 -2.02 11.58 1.47
C ASN A 46 -3.33 11.89 0.72
N VAL A 47 -4.00 10.91 0.12
CA VAL A 47 -5.22 11.17 -0.69
C VAL A 47 -6.32 11.78 0.17
N PHE A 48 -6.55 11.26 1.38
CA PHE A 48 -7.57 11.76 2.31
C PHE A 48 -7.01 12.69 3.40
N ARG A 49 -5.76 13.15 3.28
CA ARG A 49 -5.11 13.93 4.32
C ARG A 49 -5.79 15.28 4.52
N ILE A 50 -5.94 15.65 5.80
CA ILE A 50 -6.23 17.02 6.22
C ILE A 50 -4.93 17.59 6.80
N TYR A 51 -4.55 18.78 6.37
CA TYR A 51 -3.38 19.51 6.87
C TYR A 51 -3.78 20.93 7.28
N TYR A 52 -2.94 21.61 8.05
CA TYR A 52 -3.17 23.00 8.45
C TYR A 52 -2.30 23.95 7.63
N ASP A 53 -2.89 25.04 7.12
CA ASP A 53 -2.12 26.07 6.43
C ASP A 53 -1.31 26.94 7.43
N MET A 54 -0.48 27.87 6.93
CA MET A 54 0.33 28.77 7.77
C MET A 54 -0.51 29.61 8.75
N LYS A 55 -1.82 29.71 8.56
CA LYS A 55 -2.76 30.41 9.44
C LYS A 55 -3.53 29.46 10.36
N GLY A 56 -3.14 28.19 10.45
CA GLY A 56 -3.78 27.18 11.29
C GLY A 56 -5.16 26.76 10.80
N ARG A 57 -5.51 26.98 9.53
CA ARG A 57 -6.82 26.58 9.00
C ARG A 57 -6.74 25.18 8.39
N PRO A 58 -7.71 24.29 8.66
CA PRO A 58 -7.73 22.96 8.05
C PRO A 58 -7.95 23.07 6.53
N ARG A 59 -7.15 22.32 5.78
CA ARG A 59 -7.16 22.19 4.33
C ARG A 59 -7.21 20.71 3.99
N LYS A 60 -8.04 20.36 2.99
CA LYS A 60 -8.07 19.02 2.42
C LYS A 60 -6.89 18.84 1.46
N SER A 61 -6.52 17.58 1.24
CA SER A 61 -5.54 17.16 0.23
C SER A 61 -5.77 17.84 -1.14
N PRO A 62 -4.72 18.09 -1.92
CA PRO A 62 -4.85 18.54 -3.31
C PRO A 62 -5.73 17.62 -4.18
N ASN A 63 -5.88 16.35 -3.81
CA ASN A 63 -6.75 15.39 -4.48
C ASN A 63 -8.26 15.67 -4.28
N TYR A 64 -8.62 16.48 -3.28
CA TYR A 64 -10.01 16.77 -2.99
C TYR A 64 -10.67 17.59 -4.10
N PHE A 65 -11.79 17.08 -4.62
CA PHE A 65 -12.59 17.78 -5.61
C PHE A 65 -13.83 18.43 -4.97
N LYS A 66 -14.81 17.62 -4.52
CA LYS A 66 -16.05 18.11 -3.92
C LYS A 66 -16.77 17.02 -3.11
N GLY A 67 -17.31 17.37 -1.95
CA GLY A 67 -18.06 16.42 -1.10
C GLY A 67 -17.14 15.35 -0.55
N ASP A 68 -17.34 14.12 -1.01
CA ASP A 68 -16.48 12.95 -0.74
C ASP A 68 -15.82 12.42 -2.02
N VAL A 69 -15.74 13.27 -3.07
CA VAL A 69 -15.10 12.94 -4.34
C VAL A 69 -13.66 13.45 -4.36
N TYR A 70 -12.76 12.56 -4.76
CA TYR A 70 -11.34 12.79 -4.90
C TYR A 70 -10.90 12.39 -6.31
N ILE A 71 -10.00 13.18 -6.89
CA ILE A 71 -9.33 12.86 -8.16
C ILE A 71 -7.92 12.42 -7.79
N ILE A 72 -7.52 11.24 -8.25
CA ILE A 72 -6.22 10.63 -7.92
C ILE A 72 -5.49 10.23 -9.20
N ASP A 73 -4.16 10.25 -9.12
CA ASP A 73 -3.28 9.76 -10.17
C ASP A 73 -2.98 8.26 -9.99
N PRO A 74 -2.53 7.57 -11.07
CA PRO A 74 -2.16 6.15 -11.03
C PRO A 74 -1.20 5.75 -9.91
N TYR A 75 -0.25 6.62 -9.54
CA TYR A 75 0.75 6.34 -8.51
C TYR A 75 0.21 6.48 -7.06
N GLN A 76 -1.03 6.95 -6.89
CA GLN A 76 -1.65 7.22 -5.59
C GLN A 76 -2.57 6.10 -5.11
N PHE A 77 -2.60 4.95 -5.78
CA PHE A 77 -3.27 3.73 -5.32
C PHE A 77 -2.43 2.50 -5.65
N TYR A 78 -2.64 1.41 -4.90
CA TYR A 78 -1.69 0.30 -4.86
C TYR A 78 -2.31 -1.07 -5.12
N LEU A 79 -3.55 -1.25 -4.67
CA LEU A 79 -4.35 -2.44 -4.90
C LEU A 79 -5.72 -2.01 -5.41
N TYR A 80 -6.35 -2.87 -6.21
CA TYR A 80 -7.76 -2.78 -6.54
C TYR A 80 -8.46 -4.13 -6.31
N HIS A 81 -9.76 -4.08 -6.05
CA HIS A 81 -10.64 -5.21 -5.84
C HIS A 81 -11.84 -5.09 -6.77
N ASP A 82 -12.01 -6.08 -7.65
CA ASP A 82 -13.04 -6.10 -8.70
C ASP A 82 -14.42 -6.60 -8.24
N GLY A 83 -14.52 -6.96 -6.95
CA GLY A 83 -15.69 -7.59 -6.34
C GLY A 83 -15.45 -9.05 -5.94
N GLU A 84 -14.43 -9.70 -6.51
CA GLU A 84 -14.08 -11.09 -6.23
C GLU A 84 -12.65 -11.24 -5.67
N ASN A 85 -11.68 -10.56 -6.28
CA ASN A 85 -10.26 -10.73 -5.96
C ASN A 85 -9.54 -9.40 -5.84
N TRP A 86 -8.47 -9.40 -5.03
CA TRP A 86 -7.50 -8.31 -4.93
C TRP A 86 -6.38 -8.47 -5.95
N TYR A 87 -6.03 -7.37 -6.61
CA TYR A 87 -4.98 -7.30 -7.62
C TYR A 87 -4.03 -6.15 -7.31
N SER A 88 -2.75 -6.36 -7.59
CA SER A 88 -1.78 -5.27 -7.56
C SER A 88 -1.85 -4.41 -8.82
N VAL A 89 -1.32 -3.21 -8.70
CA VAL A 89 -1.28 -2.21 -9.76
C VAL A 89 0.14 -2.06 -10.26
N ASP A 90 0.28 -1.90 -11.58
CA ASP A 90 1.54 -1.76 -12.29
C ASP A 90 2.52 -2.92 -12.02
N ASP A 91 3.81 -2.59 -11.83
CA ASP A 91 4.92 -3.54 -11.65
C ASP A 91 5.19 -3.85 -10.16
N TYR A 92 4.16 -3.73 -9.31
CA TYR A 92 4.29 -3.97 -7.88
C TYR A 92 3.67 -5.30 -7.48
N CYS A 93 4.19 -5.89 -6.42
CA CYS A 93 3.63 -7.07 -5.77
C CYS A 93 3.54 -6.84 -4.27
N PHE A 94 2.80 -7.70 -3.58
CA PHE A 94 2.70 -7.68 -2.12
C PHE A 94 3.16 -9.02 -1.57
N VAL A 95 4.08 -8.94 -0.62
CA VAL A 95 4.71 -10.08 0.05
C VAL A 95 4.34 -10.04 1.52
N LYS A 96 3.79 -11.13 2.05
CA LYS A 96 3.64 -11.33 3.49
C LYS A 96 4.98 -11.82 4.04
N PRO A 97 5.69 -11.04 4.88
CA PRO A 97 6.96 -11.49 5.43
C PRO A 97 6.77 -12.74 6.29
N THR A 98 7.75 -13.64 6.26
CA THR A 98 7.78 -14.78 7.18
C THR A 98 8.14 -14.28 8.57
N GLU A 99 7.42 -14.72 9.61
CA GLU A 99 7.82 -14.46 10.99
C GLU A 99 9.16 -15.14 11.25
N MET A 100 10.15 -14.41 11.77
CA MET A 100 11.42 -15.03 12.16
C MET A 100 11.17 -15.94 13.36
N GLU A 101 11.27 -17.25 13.18
CA GLU A 101 11.42 -18.15 14.33
C GLU A 101 12.74 -17.77 15.02
N HIS A 102 12.67 -17.37 16.29
CA HIS A 102 13.86 -17.09 17.11
C HIS A 102 14.73 -18.35 17.26
N LYS A 103 15.51 -18.70 16.23
CA LYS A 103 16.58 -19.69 16.33
C LYS A 103 17.87 -18.92 16.58
N TYR A 104 18.44 -19.18 17.75
CA TYR A 104 19.65 -18.58 18.31
C TYR A 104 20.95 -18.76 17.48
N LEU A 105 20.83 -19.24 16.23
CA LEU A 105 21.90 -19.55 15.30
C LEU A 105 21.40 -19.18 13.89
N HIS A 106 21.47 -17.90 13.52
CA HIS A 106 21.18 -17.49 12.15
C HIS A 106 22.46 -17.12 11.39
N GLU A 107 22.58 -17.65 10.18
CA GLU A 107 23.38 -17.05 9.13
C GLU A 107 22.68 -15.75 8.71
N GLU A 108 23.28 -14.61 9.06
CA GLU A 108 22.78 -13.28 8.70
C GLU A 108 22.57 -13.19 7.16
N GLY A 109 21.34 -12.86 6.75
CA GLY A 109 21.04 -12.39 5.39
C GLY A 109 20.21 -13.27 4.44
N LEU A 110 20.01 -14.57 4.73
CA LEU A 110 19.17 -15.45 3.86
C LEU A 110 17.76 -15.67 4.38
N GLU A 111 17.58 -15.81 5.69
CA GLU A 111 16.23 -15.91 6.30
C GLU A 111 15.60 -14.52 6.52
N GLU A 112 16.45 -13.53 6.79
CA GLU A 112 16.08 -12.12 6.72
C GLU A 112 15.64 -11.78 5.30
N ASN A 113 14.52 -11.06 5.14
CA ASN A 113 13.96 -10.70 3.84
C ASN A 113 13.35 -11.85 3.01
N THR A 114 12.73 -12.83 3.69
CA THR A 114 11.89 -13.85 3.04
C THR A 114 10.41 -13.66 3.32
N GLY A 115 9.57 -14.07 2.38
CA GLY A 115 8.12 -14.01 2.54
C GLY A 115 7.37 -14.76 1.45
N TYR A 116 6.05 -14.73 1.54
CA TYR A 116 5.15 -15.35 0.58
C TYR A 116 4.43 -14.29 -0.24
N VAL A 117 4.41 -14.44 -1.56
CA VAL A 117 3.69 -13.53 -2.45
C VAL A 117 2.18 -13.68 -2.19
N THR A 118 1.52 -12.60 -1.78
CA THR A 118 0.06 -12.56 -1.56
C THR A 118 -0.67 -12.02 -2.79
N TYR A 119 -0.16 -10.93 -3.36
CA TYR A 119 -0.66 -10.34 -4.61
C TYR A 119 0.51 -10.23 -5.59
N SER A 120 0.48 -11.04 -6.65
CA SER A 120 1.49 -11.02 -7.71
C SER A 120 1.15 -9.94 -8.76
N ASN A 121 2.00 -9.82 -9.77
CA ASN A 121 1.74 -9.01 -10.97
C ASN A 121 2.07 -9.81 -12.24
N LYS A 122 1.68 -9.24 -13.39
CA LYS A 122 1.85 -9.88 -14.71
C LYS A 122 3.31 -10.24 -15.00
N ASN A 123 4.27 -9.44 -14.56
CA ASN A 123 5.70 -9.69 -14.82
C ASN A 123 6.22 -10.87 -14.00
N LEU A 124 5.92 -10.92 -12.69
CA LEU A 124 6.27 -12.06 -11.83
C LEU A 124 5.58 -13.35 -12.24
N GLU A 125 4.29 -13.27 -12.61
CA GLU A 125 3.54 -14.44 -13.07
C GLU A 125 4.13 -15.03 -14.35
N SER A 126 4.62 -14.17 -15.28
CA SER A 126 5.24 -14.62 -16.52
C SER A 126 6.51 -15.45 -16.31
N ILE A 127 7.18 -15.29 -15.16
CA ILE A 127 8.37 -16.06 -14.76
C ILE A 127 8.07 -17.15 -13.71
N GLY A 128 6.79 -17.44 -13.47
CA GLY A 128 6.33 -18.52 -12.60
C GLY A 128 6.21 -18.15 -11.11
N ILE A 129 6.40 -16.89 -10.75
CA ILE A 129 6.19 -16.40 -9.38
C ILE A 129 4.73 -15.95 -9.23
N LYS A 130 3.97 -16.70 -8.43
CA LYS A 130 2.53 -16.52 -8.25
C LYS A 130 2.17 -16.41 -6.78
N LYS A 131 0.89 -16.16 -6.50
CA LYS A 131 0.36 -16.20 -5.13
C LYS A 131 0.76 -17.50 -4.44
N GLY A 132 1.35 -17.39 -3.26
CA GLY A 132 1.86 -18.50 -2.45
C GLY A 132 3.32 -18.89 -2.72
N SER A 133 3.98 -18.35 -3.76
CA SER A 133 5.42 -18.55 -3.96
C SER A 133 6.21 -17.94 -2.79
N LYS A 134 7.14 -18.73 -2.22
CA LYS A 134 8.11 -18.21 -1.24
C LYS A 134 9.24 -17.52 -2.00
N VAL A 135 9.58 -16.31 -1.60
CA VAL A 135 10.58 -15.47 -2.28
C VAL A 135 11.56 -14.87 -1.28
N ASN A 136 12.78 -14.64 -1.73
CA ASN A 136 13.71 -13.72 -1.10
C ASN A 136 13.68 -12.39 -1.85
N PHE A 137 13.73 -11.29 -1.11
CA PHE A 137 13.66 -9.95 -1.65
C PHE A 137 14.80 -9.06 -1.12
N ARG A 138 15.06 -7.97 -1.83
CA ARG A 138 16.14 -7.04 -1.51
C ARG A 138 15.88 -6.35 -0.17
N LYS A 139 16.91 -6.28 0.68
CA LYS A 139 16.86 -5.56 1.96
C LYS A 139 16.55 -4.07 1.77
N ASP A 140 15.77 -3.51 2.70
CA ASP A 140 15.38 -2.10 2.78
C ASP A 140 14.63 -1.58 1.53
N SER A 141 13.93 -2.47 0.82
CA SER A 141 13.12 -2.12 -0.36
C SER A 141 11.61 -2.21 -0.12
N GLU A 142 11.22 -2.73 1.03
CA GLU A 142 9.85 -2.91 1.44
C GLU A 142 9.17 -1.58 1.78
N TYR A 143 7.91 -1.45 1.35
CA TYR A 143 6.99 -0.45 1.88
C TYR A 143 5.86 -1.16 2.62
N GLU A 144 5.74 -0.89 3.92
CA GLU A 144 4.81 -1.59 4.80
C GLU A 144 3.36 -1.13 4.63
N PHE A 145 2.46 -2.11 4.56
CA PHE A 145 1.01 -1.95 4.53
C PHE A 145 0.36 -2.89 5.55
N GLU A 146 -0.82 -2.54 6.04
CA GLU A 146 -1.63 -3.41 6.88
C GLU A 146 -2.96 -3.68 6.17
N ILE A 147 -3.11 -4.84 5.54
CA ILE A 147 -4.28 -5.22 4.75
C ILE A 147 -5.02 -6.34 5.46
N ASN A 148 -6.28 -6.08 5.86
CA ASN A 148 -7.10 -7.02 6.63
C ASN A 148 -6.40 -7.47 7.93
N ASP A 149 -5.86 -6.53 8.70
CA ASP A 149 -5.09 -6.77 9.93
C ASP A 149 -3.81 -7.62 9.73
N GLU A 150 -3.38 -7.82 8.47
CA GLU A 150 -2.13 -8.50 8.13
C GLU A 150 -1.09 -7.52 7.60
N LYS A 151 0.11 -7.57 8.19
CA LYS A 151 1.29 -6.85 7.69
C LYS A 151 1.73 -7.43 6.34
N MET A 152 1.89 -6.54 5.36
CA MET A 152 2.36 -6.87 4.01
C MET A 152 3.40 -5.85 3.55
N TYR A 153 4.30 -6.29 2.69
CA TYR A 153 5.30 -5.47 2.03
C TYR A 153 4.95 -5.30 0.56
N ARG A 154 4.71 -4.05 0.14
CA ARG A 154 4.67 -3.70 -1.27
C ARG A 154 6.09 -3.59 -1.79
N MET A 155 6.36 -4.26 -2.89
CA MET A 155 7.69 -4.34 -3.51
C MET A 155 7.56 -4.18 -5.01
N SER A 156 8.58 -3.66 -5.70
CA SER A 156 8.63 -3.74 -7.17
C SER A 156 9.08 -5.13 -7.59
N THR A 157 8.68 -5.59 -8.77
CA THR A 157 9.16 -6.85 -9.36
C THR A 157 10.69 -6.98 -9.30
N ARG A 158 11.42 -5.88 -9.52
CA ARG A 158 12.89 -5.86 -9.49
C ARG A 158 13.51 -6.11 -8.11
N ASP A 159 12.73 -5.95 -7.06
CA ASP A 159 13.17 -6.14 -5.68
C ASP A 159 13.05 -7.62 -5.26
N ILE A 160 12.32 -8.43 -6.05
CA ILE A 160 12.26 -9.88 -5.88
C ILE A 160 13.52 -10.51 -6.47
N CYS A 161 14.36 -11.10 -5.62
CA CYS A 161 15.68 -11.62 -5.99
C CYS A 161 15.61 -13.06 -6.51
N THR A 162 14.91 -13.94 -5.80
CA THR A 162 14.78 -15.35 -6.17
C THR A 162 13.52 -15.98 -5.57
N ILE A 163 13.02 -17.02 -6.24
CA ILE A 163 12.07 -17.97 -5.66
C ILE A 163 12.82 -18.97 -4.77
N LEU A 164 12.21 -19.34 -3.66
CA LEU A 164 12.69 -20.36 -2.73
C LEU A 164 11.74 -21.57 -2.84
N ASN A 165 12.29 -22.74 -3.16
CA ASN A 165 11.54 -24.00 -3.28
C ASN A 165 11.64 -24.82 -2.00
#